data_AF-A0A670Z1D2-F1
#
_entry.id   AF-A0A670Z1D2-F1
#
_cell.length_a   1.000
_cell.length_b   1.000
_cell.length_c   1.000
_cell.angle_alpha   90.00
_cell.angle_beta   90.00
_cell.angle_gamma   90.00
#
_symmetry.space_group_name_H-M   'P 1'
#
loop_
_entity.id
_entity.type
_entity.pdbx_description
1 polymer ?
#
loop_
_entity_poly.entity_id
_entity_poly.type
_entity_poly.pdbx_seq_one_letter_code
_entity_poly.pdbx_strand_id
1 'polypeptide(L)'
;MVCVCNATYCDTVDPVSLPDVGYYVKYTTSRDGQRLERSEGKTGGIFYTYNPSVHHQYIKGFGGSLTDSAAINILKLSYAAQNQLLRSYFSEKGSEYNLLRWPIGCSDFSTRPYSYGDHCVDDFELKCFELAPEDTKIRIPLLHRIMALTKRPLSLVGSPWTSPAWLRVNNRVYGKSKIKGNPGDRYHKAWARYFIRFLDEYAQNNITFWALSSQNEPITALFVSRSDFPCNYFSPQHQRDFIIQDLGPALVAGGYTDIRLMILDDLRCHLPNWADQVGFQLTAAAYVSGIGIHWYLDSVIPAALTLDVTHHLYPDFFLLYTEACNGFLDWDVKVALGSWERGTHYSKNILTEILYHFRQSKSLL
;
A
#
# COMPACT_ATOMS: atom_id res chain seq x y z
N MET A 1 9.58 -21.85 -13.69
CA MET A 1 8.72 -21.62 -14.88
C MET A 1 7.72 -20.48 -14.62
N VAL A 2 7.29 -19.80 -15.67
CA VAL A 2 6.21 -18.79 -15.64
C VAL A 2 5.02 -19.26 -16.46
N CYS A 3 3.82 -18.74 -16.18
CA CYS A 3 2.67 -18.87 -17.08
C CYS A 3 2.77 -17.77 -18.14
N VAL A 4 2.76 -18.15 -19.42
CA VAL A 4 2.89 -17.18 -20.52
C VAL A 4 1.51 -16.78 -21.00
N CYS A 5 1.23 -15.48 -20.99
CA CYS A 5 0.02 -14.88 -21.51
C CYS A 5 0.32 -13.99 -22.72
N ASN A 6 -0.67 -13.82 -23.60
CA ASN A 6 -0.62 -12.92 -24.75
C ASN A 6 -2.01 -12.33 -25.03
N ALA A 7 -2.20 -11.75 -26.22
CA ALA A 7 -3.46 -11.13 -26.61
C ALA A 7 -4.65 -12.11 -26.68
N THR A 8 -4.40 -13.38 -26.96
CA THR A 8 -5.44 -14.40 -27.24
C THR A 8 -5.55 -15.46 -26.15
N TYR A 9 -4.60 -15.53 -25.23
CA TYR A 9 -4.54 -16.56 -24.19
C TYR A 9 -3.95 -16.02 -22.89
N CYS A 10 -4.57 -16.39 -21.76
CA CYS A 10 -4.00 -16.32 -20.42
C CYS A 10 -4.70 -17.35 -19.53
N ASP A 11 -4.00 -17.94 -18.58
CA ASP A 11 -4.59 -18.87 -17.62
C ASP A 11 -5.61 -18.18 -16.71
N THR A 12 -6.66 -18.90 -16.35
CA THR A 12 -7.76 -18.43 -15.49
C THR A 12 -8.06 -19.45 -14.42
N VAL A 13 -8.62 -18.99 -13.31
CA VAL A 13 -9.14 -19.85 -12.24
C VAL A 13 -10.65 -19.68 -12.20
N ASP A 14 -11.40 -20.78 -12.14
CA ASP A 14 -12.85 -20.67 -12.00
C ASP A 14 -13.22 -20.16 -10.59
N PRO A 15 -14.31 -19.40 -10.44
CA PRO A 15 -14.77 -18.94 -9.14
C PRO A 15 -14.95 -20.11 -8.17
N VAL A 16 -14.56 -19.91 -6.91
CA VAL A 16 -14.65 -20.96 -5.88
C VAL A 16 -16.11 -21.30 -5.61
N SER A 17 -16.49 -22.56 -5.86
CA SER A 17 -17.78 -23.12 -5.45
C SER A 17 -17.60 -24.01 -4.21
N LEU A 18 -18.53 -23.92 -3.26
CA LEU A 18 -18.53 -24.81 -2.09
C LEU A 18 -18.88 -26.24 -2.52
N PRO A 19 -18.15 -27.26 -2.02
CA PRO A 19 -18.47 -28.65 -2.28
C PRO A 19 -19.63 -29.12 -1.37
N ASP A 20 -20.13 -30.33 -1.62
CA ASP A 20 -21.10 -30.97 -0.74
C ASP A 20 -20.55 -31.15 0.69
N VAL A 21 -21.46 -31.19 1.67
CA VAL A 21 -21.10 -31.41 3.08
C VAL A 21 -20.29 -32.71 3.23
N GLY A 22 -19.14 -32.63 3.89
CA GLY A 22 -18.20 -33.75 4.09
C GLY A 22 -17.06 -33.80 3.09
N TYR A 23 -17.03 -32.91 2.10
CA TYR A 23 -15.96 -32.74 1.14
C TYR A 23 -15.22 -31.42 1.32
N TYR A 24 -14.02 -31.33 0.76
CA TYR A 24 -13.26 -30.09 0.65
C TYR A 24 -12.77 -29.87 -0.79
N VAL A 25 -12.56 -28.61 -1.15
CA VAL A 25 -11.85 -28.21 -2.36
C VAL A 25 -10.42 -27.85 -1.99
N LYS A 26 -9.45 -28.29 -2.79
CA LYS A 26 -8.03 -28.00 -2.64
C LYS A 26 -7.51 -27.34 -3.91
N TYR A 27 -6.73 -26.28 -3.76
CA TYR A 27 -5.96 -25.69 -4.85
C TYR A 27 -4.48 -25.93 -4.59
N THR A 28 -3.77 -26.45 -5.60
CA THR A 28 -2.36 -26.82 -5.46
C THR A 28 -1.49 -26.02 -6.43
N THR A 29 -0.44 -25.42 -5.90
CA THR A 29 0.65 -24.81 -6.69
C THR A 29 1.96 -25.47 -6.26
N SER A 30 2.79 -25.88 -7.20
CA SER A 30 4.04 -26.60 -6.93
C SER A 30 5.22 -26.08 -7.75
N ARG A 31 6.44 -26.35 -7.25
CA ARG A 31 7.70 -26.06 -7.95
C ARG A 31 7.74 -26.77 -9.31
N ASP A 32 7.17 -27.97 -9.36
CA ASP A 32 7.18 -28.86 -10.54
C ASP A 32 6.17 -28.44 -11.63
N GLY A 33 5.27 -27.49 -11.32
CA GLY A 33 4.53 -26.76 -12.36
C GLY A 33 3.02 -26.65 -12.15
N GLN A 34 2.46 -27.20 -11.08
CA GLN A 34 1.03 -27.00 -10.77
C GLN A 34 0.76 -25.53 -10.47
N ARG A 35 -0.36 -24.99 -10.98
CA ARG A 35 -0.73 -23.57 -10.83
C ARG A 35 -2.21 -23.49 -10.48
N LEU A 36 -2.49 -23.34 -9.18
CA LEU A 36 -3.85 -23.35 -8.61
C LEU A 36 -4.69 -24.51 -9.17
N GLU A 37 -4.08 -25.69 -9.27
CA GLU A 37 -4.77 -26.88 -9.77
C GLU A 37 -5.81 -27.33 -8.74
N ARG A 38 -7.07 -27.36 -9.16
CA ARG A 38 -8.22 -27.70 -8.31
C ARG A 38 -8.38 -29.21 -8.20
N SER A 39 -8.54 -29.70 -6.98
CA SER A 39 -8.98 -31.06 -6.68
C SER A 39 -9.96 -31.09 -5.52
N GLU A 40 -10.60 -32.24 -5.29
CA GLU A 40 -11.52 -32.46 -4.19
C GLU A 40 -11.11 -33.68 -3.37
N GLY A 41 -11.48 -33.71 -2.09
CA GLY A 41 -11.23 -34.85 -1.23
C GLY A 41 -12.23 -34.96 -0.09
N LYS A 42 -12.17 -36.09 0.61
CA LYS A 42 -12.93 -36.34 1.84
C LYS A 42 -12.03 -36.17 3.05
N THR A 43 -12.60 -35.72 4.15
CA THR A 43 -11.88 -35.55 5.42
C THR A 43 -11.34 -36.90 5.93
N GLY A 44 -10.02 -37.00 6.13
CA GLY A 44 -9.32 -38.14 6.74
C GLY A 44 -7.83 -37.84 6.95
N GLY A 45 -7.20 -38.42 7.99
CA GLY A 45 -5.78 -38.23 8.30
C GLY A 45 -5.50 -37.26 9.46
N ILE A 46 -4.40 -36.51 9.40
CA ILE A 46 -3.95 -35.57 10.46
C ILE A 46 -5.02 -34.48 10.66
N PHE A 47 -5.45 -34.32 11.92
CA PHE A 47 -6.44 -33.32 12.30
C PHE A 47 -5.77 -32.01 12.67
N TYR A 48 -5.98 -30.98 11.86
CA TYR A 48 -5.85 -29.59 12.28
C TYR A 48 -7.18 -29.17 12.90
N THR A 49 -7.20 -28.95 14.22
CA THR A 49 -8.43 -28.54 14.92
C THR A 49 -8.64 -27.04 14.75
N TYR A 50 -9.73 -26.66 14.08
CA TYR A 50 -10.21 -25.28 13.99
C TYR A 50 -11.22 -25.00 15.12
N ASN A 51 -11.03 -23.91 15.86
CA ASN A 51 -11.98 -23.46 16.88
C ASN A 51 -12.74 -22.23 16.35
N PRO A 52 -14.00 -22.38 15.89
CA PRO A 52 -14.78 -21.28 15.33
C PRO A 52 -15.13 -20.19 16.34
N SER A 53 -14.99 -20.45 17.65
CA SER A 53 -15.26 -19.48 18.71
C SER A 53 -14.08 -18.54 19.00
N VAL A 54 -12.91 -18.78 18.40
CA VAL A 54 -11.73 -17.91 18.54
C VAL A 54 -11.62 -17.04 17.30
N HIS A 55 -11.93 -15.76 17.46
CA HIS A 55 -11.89 -14.77 16.39
C HIS A 55 -10.61 -13.92 16.50
N HIS A 56 -10.07 -13.52 15.35
CA HIS A 56 -8.89 -12.67 15.24
C HIS A 56 -9.22 -11.40 14.44
N GLN A 57 -8.27 -10.89 13.66
CA GLN A 57 -8.43 -9.71 12.82
C GLN A 57 -9.39 -9.96 11.64
N TYR A 58 -9.98 -8.87 11.14
CA TYR A 58 -10.62 -8.85 9.84
C TYR A 58 -9.56 -8.61 8.75
N ILE A 59 -9.64 -9.38 7.66
CA ILE A 59 -8.75 -9.20 6.52
C ILE A 59 -9.34 -8.13 5.61
N LYS A 60 -8.68 -6.97 5.52
CA LYS A 60 -9.11 -5.87 4.64
C LYS A 60 -9.06 -6.28 3.16
N GLY A 61 -7.97 -6.91 2.73
CA GLY A 61 -7.79 -7.29 1.34
C GLY A 61 -6.37 -7.62 0.95
N PHE A 62 -6.19 -7.95 -0.32
CA PHE A 62 -4.90 -8.20 -0.96
C PHE A 62 -4.82 -7.42 -2.27
N GLY A 63 -3.60 -7.06 -2.64
CA GLY A 63 -3.41 -6.00 -3.62
C GLY A 63 -2.00 -5.83 -4.16
N GLY A 64 -1.85 -4.76 -4.92
CA GLY A 64 -0.57 -4.27 -5.43
C GLY A 64 -0.56 -2.74 -5.51
N SER A 65 0.50 -2.18 -6.10
CA SER A 65 0.63 -0.74 -6.30
C SER A 65 0.47 -0.39 -7.79
N LEU A 66 -0.36 0.60 -8.11
CA LEU A 66 -0.47 1.16 -9.46
C LEU A 66 0.50 2.32 -9.63
N THR A 67 1.78 1.99 -9.73
CA THR A 67 2.85 2.98 -10.00
C THR A 67 2.83 3.43 -11.46
N ASP A 68 3.53 4.53 -11.76
CA ASP A 68 3.75 4.99 -13.14
C ASP A 68 4.37 3.88 -13.99
N SER A 69 5.42 3.22 -13.47
CA SER A 69 6.05 2.08 -14.15
C SER A 69 5.07 0.93 -14.41
N ALA A 70 4.23 0.56 -13.44
CA ALA A 70 3.26 -0.51 -13.63
C ALA A 70 2.27 -0.13 -14.75
N ALA A 71 1.72 1.07 -14.70
CA ALA A 71 0.76 1.55 -15.68
C ALA A 71 1.38 1.67 -17.09
N ILE A 72 2.59 2.21 -17.22
CA ILE A 72 3.33 2.30 -18.48
C ILE A 72 3.56 0.90 -19.08
N ASN A 73 3.99 -0.07 -18.27
CA ASN A 73 4.24 -1.43 -18.77
C ASN A 73 2.94 -2.13 -19.21
N ILE A 74 1.84 -1.94 -18.49
CA ILE A 74 0.54 -2.45 -18.91
C ILE A 74 0.16 -1.83 -20.26
N LEU A 75 0.21 -0.50 -20.38
CA LEU A 75 -0.21 0.20 -21.60
C LEU A 75 0.67 -0.07 -22.83
N LYS A 76 1.89 -0.58 -22.65
CA LYS A 76 2.76 -1.06 -23.76
C LYS A 76 2.27 -2.36 -24.40
N LEU A 77 1.43 -3.13 -23.73
CA LEU A 77 0.81 -4.33 -24.31
C LEU A 77 -0.28 -3.94 -25.32
N SER A 78 -0.64 -4.86 -26.22
CA SER A 78 -1.86 -4.68 -27.03
C SER A 78 -3.10 -4.64 -26.14
N TYR A 79 -4.16 -3.94 -26.55
CA TYR A 79 -5.37 -3.77 -25.74
C TYR A 79 -5.96 -5.11 -25.24
N ALA A 80 -5.94 -6.16 -26.08
CA ALA A 80 -6.39 -7.49 -25.70
C ALA A 80 -5.50 -8.12 -24.61
N ALA A 81 -4.18 -8.01 -24.72
CA ALA A 81 -3.25 -8.48 -23.69
C ALA A 81 -3.34 -7.67 -22.38
N GLN A 82 -3.59 -6.36 -22.47
CA GLN A 82 -3.91 -5.53 -21.30
C GLN A 82 -5.13 -6.08 -20.56
N ASN A 83 -6.20 -6.41 -21.29
CA ASN A 83 -7.42 -6.96 -20.69
C ASN A 83 -7.19 -8.31 -20.03
N GLN A 84 -6.36 -9.18 -20.61
CA GLN A 84 -5.97 -10.44 -19.98
C GLN A 84 -5.25 -10.18 -18.65
N LEU A 85 -4.23 -9.32 -18.65
CA LEU A 85 -3.47 -8.98 -17.44
C LEU A 85 -4.35 -8.37 -16.34
N LEU A 86 -5.22 -7.41 -16.68
CA LEU A 86 -6.13 -6.80 -15.71
C LEU A 86 -7.13 -7.83 -15.15
N ARG A 87 -7.63 -8.75 -15.99
CA ARG A 87 -8.52 -9.83 -15.54
C ARG A 87 -7.83 -10.80 -14.60
N SER A 88 -6.56 -11.14 -14.84
CA SER A 88 -5.77 -12.02 -13.97
C SER A 88 -5.68 -11.49 -12.54
N TYR A 89 -5.61 -10.17 -12.35
CA TYR A 89 -5.59 -9.57 -11.02
C TYR A 89 -6.97 -9.29 -10.44
N PHE A 90 -7.88 -8.71 -11.22
CA PHE A 90 -9.05 -8.01 -10.65
C PHE A 90 -10.39 -8.70 -10.91
N SER A 91 -10.47 -9.64 -11.84
CA SER A 91 -11.73 -10.33 -12.15
C SER A 91 -11.94 -11.58 -11.29
N GLU A 92 -13.18 -12.07 -11.22
CA GLU A 92 -13.53 -13.34 -10.57
C GLU A 92 -12.82 -14.57 -11.16
N LYS A 93 -12.31 -14.45 -12.39
CA LYS A 93 -11.54 -15.50 -13.05
C LYS A 93 -10.03 -15.39 -12.80
N GLY A 94 -9.64 -14.49 -11.90
CA GLY A 94 -8.27 -14.20 -11.51
C GLY A 94 -8.11 -14.23 -9.99
N SER A 95 -7.24 -13.36 -9.46
CA SER A 95 -6.92 -13.30 -8.03
C SER A 95 -7.83 -12.38 -7.21
N GLU A 96 -8.82 -11.73 -7.84
CA GLU A 96 -9.79 -10.82 -7.21
C GLU A 96 -9.18 -9.77 -6.25
N TYR A 97 -8.07 -9.15 -6.65
CA TYR A 97 -7.45 -8.06 -5.89
C TYR A 97 -8.48 -6.97 -5.58
N ASN A 98 -8.53 -6.56 -4.32
CA ASN A 98 -9.49 -5.57 -3.81
C ASN A 98 -8.81 -4.44 -3.02
N LEU A 99 -7.49 -4.40 -3.01
CA LEU A 99 -6.69 -3.32 -2.44
C LEU A 99 -5.70 -2.81 -3.50
N LEU A 100 -5.60 -1.49 -3.66
CA LEU A 100 -4.59 -0.88 -4.53
C LEU A 100 -3.90 0.29 -3.82
N ARG A 101 -2.57 0.27 -3.83
CA ARG A 101 -1.74 1.39 -3.38
C ARG A 101 -1.50 2.37 -4.53
N TRP A 102 -1.49 3.65 -4.20
CA TRP A 102 -1.42 4.76 -5.14
C TRP A 102 -0.34 5.77 -4.74
N PRO A 103 0.72 5.93 -5.54
CA PRO A 103 1.65 7.04 -5.36
C PRO A 103 1.02 8.40 -5.57
N ILE A 104 1.07 9.25 -4.54
CA ILE A 104 0.69 10.66 -4.63
C ILE A 104 1.90 11.44 -5.13
N GLY A 105 1.87 11.84 -6.40
CA GLY A 105 3.03 12.34 -7.15
C GLY A 105 3.92 11.21 -7.65
N CYS A 106 5.20 11.53 -7.88
CA CYS A 106 6.18 10.53 -8.31
C CYS A 106 6.61 9.59 -7.18
N SER A 107 7.03 8.40 -7.55
CA SER A 107 7.87 7.48 -6.75
C SER A 107 9.18 7.17 -7.46
N ASP A 108 10.03 6.33 -6.88
CA ASP A 108 11.21 5.76 -7.53
C ASP A 108 10.86 4.88 -8.75
N PHE A 109 9.62 4.37 -8.82
CA PHE A 109 9.03 3.72 -9.98
C PHE A 109 8.37 4.71 -10.98
N SER A 110 8.86 5.94 -11.05
CA SER A 110 8.45 6.95 -12.03
C SER A 110 9.57 7.28 -13.00
N THR A 111 9.24 7.71 -14.22
CA THR A 111 10.24 8.01 -15.25
C THR A 111 10.90 9.38 -15.09
N ARG A 112 10.35 10.24 -14.21
CA ARG A 112 10.86 11.56 -13.88
C ARG A 112 10.41 11.96 -12.47
N PRO A 113 11.12 12.87 -11.79
CA PRO A 113 10.64 13.46 -10.55
C PRO A 113 9.52 14.47 -10.84
N TYR A 114 8.44 14.41 -10.05
CA TYR A 114 7.36 15.41 -10.05
C TYR A 114 6.50 15.33 -8.78
N SER A 115 5.91 16.45 -8.41
CA SER A 115 4.76 16.56 -7.53
C SER A 115 3.64 17.30 -8.26
N TYR A 116 2.48 17.45 -7.62
CA TYR A 116 1.36 18.22 -8.16
C TYR A 116 1.47 19.73 -7.89
N GLY A 117 2.51 20.19 -7.18
CA GLY A 117 2.65 21.58 -6.73
C GLY A 117 3.93 22.27 -7.20
N ASP A 118 4.61 21.76 -8.23
CA ASP A 118 5.90 22.29 -8.69
C ASP A 118 5.81 23.46 -9.67
N HIS A 119 4.61 23.76 -10.21
CA HIS A 119 4.42 24.83 -11.20
C HIS A 119 4.57 26.24 -10.61
N CYS A 120 4.31 26.41 -9.31
CA CYS A 120 4.41 27.69 -8.62
C CYS A 120 5.23 27.53 -7.34
N VAL A 121 6.19 28.42 -7.12
CA VAL A 121 7.02 28.48 -5.91
C VAL A 121 6.27 29.24 -4.82
N ASP A 122 6.37 28.77 -3.58
CA ASP A 122 5.77 29.43 -2.41
C ASP A 122 4.23 29.59 -2.53
N ASP A 123 3.58 28.68 -3.25
CA ASP A 123 2.12 28.61 -3.41
C ASP A 123 1.47 27.92 -2.21
N PHE A 124 1.50 28.59 -1.05
CA PHE A 124 0.94 28.04 0.19
C PHE A 124 -0.56 27.72 0.07
N GLU A 125 -1.29 28.41 -0.80
CA GLU A 125 -2.71 28.21 -1.08
C GLU A 125 -3.00 27.12 -2.12
N LEU A 126 -1.97 26.53 -2.75
CA LEU A 126 -2.09 25.48 -3.76
C LEU A 126 -3.04 25.85 -4.91
N LYS A 127 -2.94 27.10 -5.37
CA LYS A 127 -3.69 27.63 -6.52
C LYS A 127 -3.22 27.04 -7.85
N CYS A 128 -1.96 26.64 -7.92
CA CYS A 128 -1.34 26.01 -9.09
C CYS A 128 -1.22 24.48 -8.94
N PHE A 129 -1.96 23.88 -8.00
CA PHE A 129 -2.00 22.43 -7.89
C PHE A 129 -2.60 21.82 -9.16
N GLU A 130 -1.91 20.87 -9.76
CA GLU A 130 -2.38 20.18 -10.96
C GLU A 130 -1.94 18.72 -10.95
N LEU A 131 -2.88 17.81 -11.25
CA LEU A 131 -2.55 16.41 -11.47
C LEU A 131 -1.64 16.25 -12.69
N ALA A 132 -0.60 15.43 -12.56
CA ALA A 132 0.36 15.24 -13.64
C ALA A 132 -0.26 14.46 -14.83
N PRO A 133 0.35 14.53 -16.02
CA PRO A 133 -0.06 13.69 -17.16
C PRO A 133 -0.04 12.19 -16.86
N GLU A 134 0.86 11.73 -15.99
CA GLU A 134 0.94 10.36 -15.50
C GLU A 134 -0.36 9.93 -14.77
N ASP A 135 -1.01 10.85 -14.06
CA ASP A 135 -2.31 10.62 -13.43
C ASP A 135 -3.43 10.64 -14.47
N THR A 136 -3.58 11.77 -15.15
CA THR A 136 -4.77 12.08 -15.98
C THR A 136 -4.83 11.29 -17.27
N LYS A 137 -3.68 10.93 -17.87
CA LYS A 137 -3.62 10.23 -19.17
C LYS A 137 -3.36 8.74 -19.04
N ILE A 138 -2.84 8.29 -17.90
CA ILE A 138 -2.35 6.92 -17.74
C ILE A 138 -3.05 6.23 -16.57
N ARG A 139 -2.81 6.68 -15.33
CA ARG A 139 -3.23 5.91 -14.14
C ARG A 139 -4.75 5.98 -13.90
N ILE A 140 -5.37 7.15 -13.99
CA ILE A 140 -6.83 7.32 -13.79
C ILE A 140 -7.64 6.50 -14.82
N PRO A 141 -7.39 6.62 -16.15
CA PRO A 141 -8.09 5.79 -17.13
C PRO A 141 -7.90 4.28 -16.90
N LEU A 142 -6.71 3.87 -16.47
CA LEU A 142 -6.43 2.46 -16.18
C LEU A 142 -7.17 1.98 -14.92
N LEU A 143 -7.26 2.82 -13.88
CA LEU A 143 -8.02 2.51 -12.68
C LEU A 143 -9.51 2.34 -12.97
N HIS A 144 -10.12 3.16 -13.81
CA HIS A 144 -11.53 2.96 -14.21
C HIS A 144 -11.76 1.61 -14.91
N ARG A 145 -10.81 1.17 -15.75
CA ARG A 145 -10.87 -0.17 -16.34
C ARG A 145 -10.76 -1.27 -15.29
N ILE A 146 -9.93 -1.08 -14.28
CA ILE A 146 -9.81 -2.01 -13.14
C ILE A 146 -11.13 -2.07 -12.37
N MET A 147 -11.71 -0.93 -11.99
CA MET A 147 -12.97 -0.86 -11.26
C MET A 147 -14.13 -1.52 -12.01
N ALA A 148 -14.14 -1.44 -13.34
CA ALA A 148 -15.14 -2.12 -14.18
C ALA A 148 -15.00 -3.66 -14.22
N LEU A 149 -13.84 -4.20 -13.83
CA LEU A 149 -13.57 -5.65 -13.78
C LEU A 149 -13.79 -6.25 -12.40
N THR A 150 -13.71 -5.45 -11.34
CA THR A 150 -13.85 -5.90 -9.95
C THR A 150 -15.30 -6.13 -9.57
N LYS A 151 -15.61 -7.28 -8.97
CA LYS A 151 -16.90 -7.51 -8.30
C LYS A 151 -16.88 -7.18 -6.81
N ARG A 152 -15.69 -7.22 -6.18
CA ARG A 152 -15.49 -6.83 -4.79
C ARG A 152 -15.21 -5.33 -4.73
N PRO A 153 -15.66 -4.62 -3.67
CA PRO A 153 -15.32 -3.21 -3.49
C PRO A 153 -13.80 -3.02 -3.46
N LEU A 154 -13.28 -2.21 -4.39
CA LEU A 154 -11.86 -1.88 -4.49
C LEU A 154 -11.54 -0.74 -3.52
N SER A 155 -10.60 -0.97 -2.59
CA SER A 155 -10.11 0.05 -1.66
C SER A 155 -8.78 0.63 -2.15
N LEU A 156 -8.66 1.95 -2.15
CA LEU A 156 -7.43 2.64 -2.54
C LEU A 156 -6.68 3.19 -1.31
N VAL A 157 -5.35 3.09 -1.35
CA VAL A 157 -4.44 3.59 -0.32
C VAL A 157 -3.49 4.60 -0.96
N GLY A 158 -3.64 5.88 -0.65
CA GLY A 158 -2.73 6.92 -1.13
C GLY A 158 -1.49 7.05 -0.23
N SER A 159 -0.30 7.18 -0.82
CA SER A 159 0.93 7.45 -0.08
C SER A 159 1.83 8.42 -0.88
N PRO A 160 2.28 9.54 -0.30
CA PRO A 160 3.23 10.41 -0.97
C PRO A 160 4.67 9.98 -0.69
N TRP A 161 5.50 10.00 -1.73
CA TRP A 161 6.94 9.82 -1.58
C TRP A 161 7.62 11.15 -1.27
N THR A 162 7.16 12.24 -1.87
CA THR A 162 7.81 13.54 -1.70
C THR A 162 6.83 14.70 -1.80
N SER A 163 7.24 15.85 -1.26
CA SER A 163 6.50 17.10 -1.34
C SER A 163 7.04 17.99 -2.47
N PRO A 164 6.27 19.00 -2.93
CA PRO A 164 6.74 20.00 -3.87
C PRO A 164 8.11 20.57 -3.50
N ALA A 165 8.94 20.85 -4.51
CA ALA A 165 10.33 21.26 -4.31
C ALA A 165 10.46 22.44 -3.35
N TRP A 166 9.60 23.46 -3.49
CA TRP A 166 9.65 24.68 -2.69
C TRP A 166 9.27 24.47 -1.21
N LEU A 167 8.60 23.37 -0.85
CA LEU A 167 8.35 23.00 0.54
C LEU A 167 9.56 22.35 1.22
N ARG A 168 10.57 21.91 0.46
CA ARG A 168 11.67 21.07 0.94
C ARG A 168 12.95 21.88 1.14
N VAL A 169 13.73 21.54 2.16
CA VAL A 169 14.97 22.27 2.50
C VAL A 169 15.97 22.29 1.34
N ASN A 170 16.03 21.21 0.54
CA ASN A 170 16.94 21.11 -0.60
C ASN A 170 16.40 21.75 -1.90
N ASN A 171 15.18 22.30 -1.89
CA ASN A 171 14.49 22.86 -3.05
C ASN A 171 14.43 21.91 -4.27
N ARG A 172 14.29 20.60 -4.05
CA ARG A 172 14.16 19.59 -5.10
C ARG A 172 13.07 18.60 -4.76
N VAL A 173 12.40 18.06 -5.78
CA VAL A 173 11.39 16.99 -5.65
C VAL A 173 12.03 15.65 -5.25
N TYR A 174 13.34 15.50 -5.39
CA TYR A 174 14.06 14.27 -5.05
C TYR A 174 15.25 14.52 -4.13
N GLY A 175 15.86 13.42 -3.69
CA GLY A 175 17.02 13.39 -2.81
C GLY A 175 16.64 13.62 -1.36
N LYS A 176 17.55 13.29 -0.44
CA LYS A 176 17.30 13.38 1.00
C LYS A 176 16.94 14.80 1.41
N SER A 177 15.76 14.98 1.98
CA SER A 177 15.34 16.25 2.56
C SER A 177 14.16 16.07 3.50
N LYS A 178 13.81 17.15 4.18
CA LYS A 178 12.60 17.30 4.98
C LYS A 178 11.85 18.55 4.55
N ILE A 179 10.60 18.67 5.00
CA ILE A 179 9.81 19.89 4.85
C ILE A 179 10.47 21.01 5.64
N LYS A 180 10.44 22.24 5.10
CA LYS A 180 10.93 23.46 5.77
C LYS A 180 10.12 23.74 7.04
N GLY A 181 10.78 24.35 8.02
CA GLY A 181 10.12 24.79 9.24
C GLY A 181 9.65 23.62 10.12
N ASN A 182 8.53 23.79 10.83
CA ASN A 182 8.02 22.85 11.83
C ASN A 182 6.49 22.72 11.74
N PRO A 183 5.91 21.59 12.19
CA PRO A 183 4.46 21.41 12.27
C PRO A 183 3.73 22.59 12.90
N GLY A 184 2.55 22.93 12.36
CA GLY A 184 1.74 24.11 12.71
C GLY A 184 2.07 25.37 11.90
N ASP A 185 3.18 25.40 11.17
CA ASP A 185 3.58 26.53 10.34
C ASP A 185 2.96 26.53 8.93
N ARG A 186 3.30 27.54 8.12
CA ARG A 186 2.75 27.67 6.76
C ARG A 186 3.19 26.54 5.81
N TYR A 187 4.39 25.97 6.00
CA TYR A 187 4.90 24.91 5.14
C TYR A 187 4.16 23.60 5.39
N HIS A 188 3.93 23.26 6.66
CA HIS A 188 3.21 22.05 7.04
C HIS A 188 1.71 22.16 6.76
N LYS A 189 1.12 23.34 6.93
CA LYS A 189 -0.27 23.60 6.50
C LYS A 189 -0.44 23.47 4.99
N ALA A 190 0.50 23.98 4.20
CA ALA A 190 0.47 23.79 2.75
C ALA A 190 0.65 22.30 2.38
N TRP A 191 1.50 21.56 3.10
CA TRP A 191 1.62 20.12 2.89
C TRP A 191 0.35 19.35 3.26
N ALA A 192 -0.31 19.68 4.37
CA ALA A 192 -1.62 19.09 4.71
C ALA A 192 -2.68 19.43 3.64
N ARG A 193 -2.73 20.68 3.16
CA ARG A 193 -3.62 21.11 2.08
C ARG A 193 -3.36 20.33 0.78
N TYR A 194 -2.11 19.91 0.53
CA TYR A 194 -1.76 19.11 -0.64
C TYR A 194 -2.47 17.76 -0.66
N PHE A 195 -2.61 17.09 0.50
CA PHE A 195 -3.43 15.88 0.61
C PHE A 195 -4.90 16.16 0.31
N ILE A 196 -5.44 17.27 0.81
CA ILE A 196 -6.83 17.65 0.56
C ILE A 196 -7.07 17.92 -0.94
N ARG A 197 -6.19 18.68 -1.60
CA ARG A 197 -6.29 18.91 -3.04
C ARG A 197 -6.15 17.63 -3.85
N PHE A 198 -5.27 16.72 -3.44
CA PHE A 198 -5.20 15.40 -4.05
C PHE A 198 -6.54 14.64 -3.96
N LEU A 199 -7.17 14.59 -2.78
CA LEU A 199 -8.46 13.95 -2.61
C LEU A 199 -9.56 14.64 -3.45
N ASP A 200 -9.59 15.97 -3.44
CA ASP A 200 -10.57 16.76 -4.21
C ASP A 200 -10.45 16.49 -5.72
N GLU A 201 -9.24 16.52 -6.27
CA GLU A 201 -9.00 16.30 -7.71
C GLU A 201 -9.31 14.86 -8.13
N TYR A 202 -9.03 13.87 -7.29
CA TYR A 202 -9.43 12.48 -7.57
C TYR A 202 -10.94 12.26 -7.43
N ALA A 203 -11.59 12.93 -6.48
CA ALA A 203 -13.04 12.89 -6.33
C ALA A 203 -13.76 13.46 -7.56
N GLN A 204 -13.22 14.51 -8.20
CA GLN A 204 -13.71 15.02 -9.49
C GLN A 204 -13.65 13.97 -10.61
N ASN A 205 -12.79 12.97 -10.47
CA ASN A 205 -12.68 11.83 -11.38
C ASN A 205 -13.46 10.60 -10.87
N ASN A 206 -14.39 10.76 -9.93
CA ASN A 206 -15.16 9.66 -9.30
C ASN A 206 -14.26 8.59 -8.65
N ILE A 207 -13.12 8.99 -8.10
CA ILE A 207 -12.19 8.11 -7.40
C ILE A 207 -12.13 8.55 -5.94
N THR A 208 -12.41 7.62 -5.04
CA THR A 208 -12.32 7.84 -3.59
C THR A 208 -11.26 6.94 -2.99
N PHE A 209 -10.61 7.44 -1.94
CA PHE A 209 -9.61 6.69 -1.19
C PHE A 209 -10.23 6.10 0.07
N TRP A 210 -9.76 4.90 0.45
CA TRP A 210 -10.12 4.30 1.73
C TRP A 210 -9.16 4.76 2.82
N ALA A 211 -7.87 4.87 2.48
CA ALA A 211 -6.82 5.22 3.43
C ALA A 211 -5.75 6.12 2.79
N LEU A 212 -5.03 6.82 3.65
CA LEU A 212 -3.81 7.55 3.31
C LEU A 212 -2.72 7.14 4.29
N SER A 213 -1.47 7.06 3.84
CA SER A 213 -0.33 7.16 4.76
C SER A 213 0.17 8.61 4.82
N SER A 214 0.64 9.02 5.99
CA SER A 214 1.16 10.37 6.18
C SER A 214 2.46 10.66 5.41
N GLN A 215 3.22 9.63 5.06
CA GLN A 215 4.45 9.70 4.27
C GLN A 215 4.94 8.28 3.96
N ASN A 216 5.34 7.98 2.72
CA ASN A 216 6.09 6.76 2.40
C ASN A 216 7.49 6.82 3.02
N GLU A 217 7.88 5.79 3.76
CA GLU A 217 9.24 5.56 4.25
C GLU A 217 9.91 6.77 4.93
N PRO A 218 9.26 7.39 5.94
CA PRO A 218 9.72 8.62 6.57
C PRO A 218 11.11 8.52 7.18
N ILE A 219 11.53 7.37 7.72
CA ILE A 219 12.86 7.21 8.33
C ILE A 219 13.84 6.56 7.36
N THR A 220 13.38 5.61 6.54
CA THR A 220 14.20 4.99 5.49
C THR A 220 14.74 6.04 4.51
N ALA A 221 14.04 7.16 4.34
CA ALA A 221 14.52 8.38 3.67
C ALA A 221 15.94 8.84 4.08
N LEU A 222 16.39 8.61 5.32
CA LEU A 222 17.74 8.95 5.77
C LEU A 222 18.81 7.97 5.26
N PHE A 223 18.45 6.72 5.01
CA PHE A 223 19.38 5.62 4.75
C PHE A 223 19.55 5.32 3.26
N VAL A 224 18.59 5.70 2.40
CA VAL A 224 18.67 5.48 0.96
C VAL A 224 19.96 6.08 0.37
N SER A 225 20.76 5.30 -0.36
CA SER A 225 22.03 5.76 -0.95
C SER A 225 21.85 6.58 -2.23
N ARG A 226 20.69 6.42 -2.90
CA ARG A 226 20.35 7.07 -4.16
C ARG A 226 20.04 8.55 -3.97
N SER A 227 20.80 9.42 -4.65
CA SER A 227 20.65 10.87 -4.58
C SER A 227 19.40 11.41 -5.26
N ASP A 228 18.79 10.62 -6.14
CA ASP A 228 17.59 10.91 -6.92
C ASP A 228 16.30 10.29 -6.34
N PHE A 229 16.37 9.65 -5.17
CA PHE A 229 15.21 8.99 -4.57
C PHE A 229 14.20 10.02 -4.04
N PRO A 230 12.91 9.95 -4.42
CA PRO A 230 11.89 10.83 -3.86
C PRO A 230 11.55 10.39 -2.43
N CYS A 231 11.75 11.30 -1.47
CA CYS A 231 11.45 11.04 -0.06
C CYS A 231 11.09 12.35 0.68
N ASN A 232 10.43 12.25 1.83
CA ASN A 232 10.53 13.28 2.87
C ASN A 232 10.87 12.59 4.19
N TYR A 233 11.86 13.13 4.88
CA TYR A 233 12.20 12.67 6.21
C TYR A 233 11.20 13.21 7.25
N PHE A 234 10.69 12.31 8.09
CA PHE A 234 10.02 12.62 9.34
C PHE A 234 10.65 11.80 10.47
N SER A 235 10.92 12.42 11.62
CA SER A 235 11.06 11.66 12.87
C SER A 235 9.66 11.23 13.37
N PRO A 236 9.55 10.29 14.32
CA PRO A 236 8.27 9.95 14.93
C PRO A 236 7.56 11.17 15.53
N GLN A 237 8.29 12.05 16.23
CA GLN A 237 7.73 13.25 16.84
C GLN A 237 7.30 14.28 15.79
N HIS A 238 8.05 14.41 14.69
CA HIS A 238 7.65 15.26 13.58
C HIS A 238 6.35 14.73 12.95
N GLN A 239 6.26 13.43 12.66
CA GLN A 239 5.04 12.82 12.11
C GLN A 239 3.85 13.03 13.06
N ARG A 240 4.03 12.83 14.37
CA ARG A 240 3.01 13.13 15.38
C ARG A 240 2.51 14.56 15.28
N ASP A 241 3.43 15.52 15.37
CA ASP A 241 3.09 16.92 15.50
C ASP A 241 2.46 17.43 14.20
N PHE A 242 2.90 16.93 13.03
CA PHE A 242 2.26 17.18 11.74
C PHE A 242 0.82 16.66 11.69
N ILE A 243 0.57 15.45 12.21
CA ILE A 243 -0.78 14.89 12.27
C ILE A 243 -1.68 15.71 13.19
N ILE A 244 -1.21 16.07 14.39
CA ILE A 244 -2.00 16.80 15.38
C ILE A 244 -2.31 18.23 14.92
N GLN A 245 -1.30 18.93 14.39
CA GLN A 245 -1.39 20.37 14.15
C GLN A 245 -1.87 20.71 12.73
N ASP A 246 -1.68 19.83 11.76
CA ASP A 246 -1.90 20.14 10.34
C ASP A 246 -2.79 19.10 9.64
N LEU A 247 -2.32 17.86 9.45
CA LEU A 247 -2.99 16.89 8.57
C LEU A 247 -4.35 16.41 9.12
N GLY A 248 -4.41 16.04 10.39
CA GLY A 248 -5.66 15.61 11.04
C GLY A 248 -6.74 16.69 10.97
N PRO A 249 -6.48 17.91 11.47
CA PRO A 249 -7.42 19.03 11.34
C PRO A 249 -7.81 19.36 9.89
N ALA A 250 -6.88 19.27 8.94
CA ALA A 250 -7.17 19.52 7.53
C ALA A 250 -8.12 18.46 6.93
N LEU A 251 -7.96 17.18 7.28
CA LEU A 251 -8.87 16.11 6.86
C LEU A 251 -10.28 16.33 7.41
N VAL A 252 -10.42 16.70 8.69
CA VAL A 252 -11.72 17.03 9.28
C VAL A 252 -12.35 18.24 8.59
N ALA A 253 -11.60 19.33 8.44
CA ALA A 253 -12.10 20.56 7.82
C ALA A 253 -12.47 20.38 6.34
N GLY A 254 -11.77 19.48 5.63
CA GLY A 254 -12.06 19.10 4.25
C GLY A 254 -13.22 18.10 4.10
N GLY A 255 -13.82 17.60 5.19
CA GLY A 255 -14.90 16.63 5.15
C GLY A 255 -14.45 15.18 4.89
N TYR A 256 -13.16 14.88 5.07
CA TYR A 256 -12.55 13.57 4.83
C TYR A 256 -12.40 12.73 6.10
N THR A 257 -13.36 12.81 7.03
CA THR A 257 -13.33 12.09 8.32
C THR A 257 -13.38 10.58 8.20
N ASP A 258 -13.89 10.06 7.08
CA ASP A 258 -14.00 8.61 6.82
C ASP A 258 -12.69 7.99 6.30
N ILE A 259 -11.72 8.83 5.91
CA ILE A 259 -10.40 8.37 5.47
C ILE A 259 -9.63 7.77 6.65
N ARG A 260 -9.12 6.57 6.47
CA ARG A 260 -8.24 5.92 7.45
C ARG A 260 -6.82 6.45 7.29
N LEU A 261 -6.35 7.26 8.24
CA LEU A 261 -4.97 7.75 8.22
C LEU A 261 -4.01 6.75 8.87
N MET A 262 -2.94 6.40 8.16
CA MET A 262 -1.88 5.52 8.63
C MET A 262 -0.59 6.27 8.96
N ILE A 263 0.05 5.85 10.04
CA ILE A 263 1.39 6.26 10.43
C ILE A 263 2.43 5.23 9.97
N LEU A 264 3.70 5.54 10.19
CA LEU A 264 4.86 4.73 9.78
C LEU A 264 4.99 4.59 8.25
N ASP A 265 4.30 3.64 7.60
CA ASP A 265 4.46 3.27 6.18
C ASP A 265 5.94 3.02 5.83
N ASP A 266 6.58 2.22 6.68
CA ASP A 266 8.03 1.93 6.67
C ASP A 266 8.28 0.55 7.33
N LEU A 267 9.55 0.18 7.50
CA LEU A 267 9.99 -1.11 8.03
C LEU A 267 9.47 -1.42 9.45
N ARG A 268 9.09 -2.67 9.69
CA ARG A 268 8.60 -3.12 11.01
C ARG A 268 9.62 -3.01 12.14
N CYS A 269 10.92 -2.87 11.86
CA CYS A 269 11.95 -2.72 12.89
C CYS A 269 11.81 -1.42 13.70
N HIS A 270 11.03 -0.47 13.20
CA HIS A 270 10.71 0.77 13.91
C HIS A 270 9.57 0.61 14.93
N LEU A 271 8.90 -0.55 14.93
CA LEU A 271 7.85 -0.90 15.87
C LEU A 271 8.39 -1.65 17.09
N PRO A 272 7.77 -1.48 18.28
CA PRO A 272 6.60 -0.65 18.58
C PRO A 272 6.93 0.84 18.82
N ASN A 273 8.21 1.22 18.86
CA ASN A 273 8.66 2.56 19.27
C ASN A 273 8.02 3.70 18.44
N TRP A 274 7.84 3.50 17.14
CA TRP A 274 7.18 4.51 16.29
C TRP A 274 5.72 4.74 16.69
N ALA A 275 4.98 3.66 16.97
CA ALA A 275 3.59 3.73 17.42
C ALA A 275 3.47 4.44 18.77
N ASP A 276 4.42 4.18 19.68
CA ASP A 276 4.50 4.83 20.99
C ASP A 276 4.75 6.34 20.88
N GLN A 277 5.74 6.73 20.08
CA GLN A 277 6.16 8.13 19.95
C GLN A 277 5.18 8.99 19.14
N VAL A 278 4.55 8.40 18.11
CA VAL A 278 3.46 9.07 17.37
C VAL A 278 2.19 9.12 18.21
N GLY A 279 1.99 8.10 19.04
CA GLY A 279 1.17 8.20 20.22
C GLY A 279 -0.30 8.03 19.92
N PHE A 280 -0.71 6.78 19.99
CA PHE A 280 -2.09 6.36 20.22
C PHE A 280 -2.60 6.63 21.65
N GLN A 281 -1.76 7.23 22.50
CA GLN A 281 -2.10 7.76 23.83
C GLN A 281 -2.16 9.30 23.86
N LEU A 282 -1.99 9.95 22.69
CA LEU A 282 -1.96 11.40 22.52
C LEU A 282 -3.15 11.83 21.65
N THR A 283 -3.36 13.14 21.51
CA THR A 283 -4.39 13.71 20.60
C THR A 283 -4.28 13.22 19.16
N ALA A 284 -3.11 12.76 18.71
CA ALA A 284 -2.93 12.14 17.39
C ALA A 284 -3.82 10.90 17.19
N ALA A 285 -4.10 10.14 18.26
CA ALA A 285 -4.93 8.94 18.24
C ALA A 285 -6.34 9.20 17.68
N ALA A 286 -6.85 10.42 17.83
CA ALA A 286 -8.15 10.81 17.29
C ALA A 286 -8.18 10.88 15.75
N TYR A 287 -7.02 11.00 15.10
CA TYR A 287 -6.90 11.11 13.65
C TYR A 287 -6.33 9.85 12.99
N VAL A 288 -5.57 9.04 13.72
CA VAL A 288 -4.89 7.87 13.18
C VAL A 288 -5.79 6.64 13.31
N SER A 289 -5.86 5.82 12.26
CA SER A 289 -6.63 4.58 12.25
C SER A 289 -5.77 3.32 12.26
N GLY A 290 -4.52 3.42 11.80
CA GLY A 290 -3.64 2.25 11.70
C GLY A 290 -2.19 2.57 11.36
N ILE A 291 -1.43 1.52 11.07
CA ILE A 291 0.02 1.56 10.83
C ILE A 291 0.33 0.85 9.51
N GLY A 292 0.97 1.55 8.58
CA GLY A 292 1.50 0.96 7.35
C GLY A 292 2.87 0.32 7.59
N ILE A 293 3.12 -0.87 7.01
CA ILE A 293 4.32 -1.67 7.27
C ILE A 293 4.95 -2.17 5.96
N HIS A 294 6.27 -2.09 5.86
CA HIS A 294 7.06 -2.57 4.73
C HIS A 294 7.91 -3.80 5.10
N TRP A 295 8.13 -4.70 4.12
CA TRP A 295 8.64 -6.06 4.30
C TRP A 295 10.18 -6.24 4.29
N TYR A 296 10.96 -5.28 3.79
CA TYR A 296 12.32 -5.53 3.27
C TYR A 296 13.33 -6.19 4.23
N LEU A 297 13.19 -6.04 5.55
CA LEU A 297 14.08 -6.63 6.55
C LEU A 297 13.45 -7.77 7.36
N ASP A 298 12.31 -8.29 6.95
CA ASP A 298 11.55 -9.27 7.74
C ASP A 298 12.27 -10.61 7.96
N SER A 299 13.25 -10.95 7.11
CA SER A 299 14.05 -12.16 7.28
C SER A 299 14.93 -12.14 8.54
N VAL A 300 15.26 -10.94 9.05
CA VAL A 300 16.14 -10.76 10.22
C VAL A 300 15.45 -10.04 11.38
N ILE A 301 14.29 -9.42 11.15
CA ILE A 301 13.52 -8.72 12.19
C ILE A 301 12.34 -9.60 12.59
N PRO A 302 12.29 -10.21 13.78
CA PRO A 302 11.18 -11.10 14.15
C PRO A 302 9.84 -10.36 14.29
N ALA A 303 8.77 -10.91 13.71
CA ALA A 303 7.40 -10.38 13.82
C ALA A 303 6.90 -10.35 15.27
N ALA A 304 7.25 -11.37 16.06
CA ALA A 304 6.86 -11.49 17.47
C ALA A 304 7.37 -10.32 18.35
N LEU A 305 8.48 -9.69 17.98
CA LEU A 305 9.06 -8.58 18.74
C LEU A 305 8.60 -7.20 18.23
N THR A 306 7.84 -7.18 17.13
CA THR A 306 7.44 -5.96 16.44
C THR A 306 5.92 -5.90 16.31
N LEU A 307 5.35 -6.70 15.41
CA LEU A 307 3.91 -6.74 15.13
C LEU A 307 3.09 -7.14 16.35
N ASP A 308 3.46 -8.26 17.00
CA ASP A 308 2.70 -8.80 18.15
C ASP A 308 2.74 -7.85 19.35
N VAL A 309 3.92 -7.31 19.67
CA VAL A 309 4.09 -6.30 20.73
C VAL A 309 3.29 -5.04 20.42
N THR A 310 3.33 -4.54 19.19
CA THR A 310 2.60 -3.33 18.78
C THR A 310 1.10 -3.53 18.89
N HIS A 311 0.60 -4.66 18.39
CA HIS A 311 -0.80 -5.03 18.46
C HIS A 311 -1.27 -5.20 19.91
N HIS A 312 -0.44 -5.80 20.77
CA HIS A 312 -0.74 -5.93 22.19
C HIS A 312 -0.85 -4.58 22.91
N LEU A 313 0.02 -3.62 22.58
CA LEU A 313 0.02 -2.29 23.17
C LEU A 313 -1.08 -1.38 22.61
N TYR A 314 -1.45 -1.55 21.33
CA TYR A 314 -2.36 -0.67 20.59
C TYR A 314 -3.41 -1.45 19.77
N PRO A 315 -4.26 -2.26 20.43
CA PRO A 315 -5.15 -3.22 19.75
C PRO A 315 -6.28 -2.57 18.92
N ASP A 316 -6.57 -1.29 19.16
CA ASP A 316 -7.63 -0.56 18.44
C ASP A 316 -7.16 -0.04 17.06
N PHE A 317 -5.85 -0.12 16.76
CA PHE A 317 -5.27 0.37 15.51
C PHE A 317 -4.85 -0.80 14.65
N PHE A 318 -5.34 -0.83 13.41
CA PHE A 318 -4.97 -1.92 12.50
C PHE A 318 -3.50 -1.77 12.08
N LEU A 319 -2.82 -2.88 11.81
CA LEU A 319 -1.59 -2.86 11.01
C LEU A 319 -1.91 -3.41 9.61
N LEU A 320 -1.23 -2.88 8.62
CA LEU A 320 -1.41 -3.27 7.22
C LEU A 320 -0.04 -3.31 6.56
N TYR A 321 0.33 -4.43 5.97
CA TYR A 321 1.46 -4.43 5.04
C TYR A 321 1.08 -3.67 3.76
N THR A 322 1.66 -2.49 3.60
CA THR A 322 1.37 -1.56 2.50
C THR A 322 2.34 -1.73 1.34
N GLU A 323 3.53 -2.31 1.57
CA GLU A 323 4.51 -2.58 0.53
C GLU A 323 5.38 -3.82 0.80
N ALA A 324 5.58 -4.63 -0.25
CA ALA A 324 6.48 -5.78 -0.23
C ALA A 324 7.02 -6.06 -1.64
N CYS A 325 8.35 -6.11 -1.79
CA CYS A 325 8.97 -6.53 -3.05
C CYS A 325 10.24 -7.37 -2.87
N ASN A 326 10.49 -8.27 -3.83
CA ASN A 326 11.74 -9.01 -3.94
C ASN A 326 12.71 -8.27 -4.88
N GLY A 327 14.01 -8.53 -4.75
CA GLY A 327 15.03 -7.96 -5.66
C GLY A 327 15.30 -6.48 -5.44
N PHE A 328 15.00 -5.96 -4.25
CA PHE A 328 15.21 -4.57 -3.88
C PHE A 328 16.70 -4.23 -3.68
N LEU A 329 17.52 -5.18 -3.22
CA LEU A 329 18.95 -5.00 -2.99
C LEU A 329 19.70 -4.76 -4.31
N ASP A 330 20.67 -3.85 -4.33
CA ASP A 330 21.38 -3.44 -5.55
C ASP A 330 22.08 -4.60 -6.28
N TRP A 331 22.60 -5.58 -5.52
CA TRP A 331 23.28 -6.75 -6.06
C TRP A 331 22.33 -7.91 -6.43
N ASP A 332 21.04 -7.80 -6.13
CA ASP A 332 20.07 -8.83 -6.50
C ASP A 332 19.69 -8.75 -7.98
N VAL A 333 19.43 -9.92 -8.57
CA VAL A 333 18.76 -10.02 -9.87
C VAL A 333 17.39 -9.36 -9.77
N LYS A 334 17.15 -8.25 -10.47
CA LYS A 334 15.88 -7.50 -10.32
C LYS A 334 14.66 -8.34 -10.74
N VAL A 335 14.75 -9.05 -11.87
CA VAL A 335 13.70 -9.95 -12.35
C VAL A 335 14.25 -11.37 -12.53
N ALA A 336 13.79 -12.30 -11.69
CA ALA A 336 14.14 -13.72 -11.77
C ALA A 336 12.92 -14.53 -12.25
N LEU A 337 12.77 -14.67 -13.58
CA LEU A 337 11.61 -15.30 -14.20
C LEU A 337 11.39 -16.74 -13.70
N GLY A 338 10.24 -16.96 -13.05
CA GLY A 338 9.83 -18.27 -12.57
C GLY A 338 10.55 -18.75 -11.30
N SER A 339 11.13 -17.82 -10.51
CA SER A 339 11.71 -18.12 -9.20
C SER A 339 10.64 -18.60 -8.21
N TRP A 340 10.67 -19.89 -7.88
CA TRP A 340 9.78 -20.48 -6.87
C TRP A 340 10.08 -19.94 -5.46
N GLU A 341 11.35 -19.64 -5.18
CA GLU A 341 11.80 -19.09 -3.91
C GLU A 341 11.16 -17.72 -3.62
N ARG A 342 11.13 -16.81 -4.60
CA ARG A 342 10.46 -15.51 -4.47
C ARG A 342 8.95 -15.67 -4.23
N GLY A 343 8.31 -16.62 -4.91
CA GLY A 343 6.91 -16.96 -4.64
C GLY A 343 6.70 -17.47 -3.21
N THR A 344 7.62 -18.29 -2.70
CA THR A 344 7.59 -18.82 -1.33
C THR A 344 7.82 -17.70 -0.30
N HIS A 345 8.65 -16.72 -0.60
CA HIS A 345 8.87 -15.54 0.25
C HIS A 345 7.60 -14.73 0.45
N TYR A 346 6.86 -14.43 -0.63
CA TYR A 346 5.56 -13.76 -0.53
C TYR A 346 4.58 -14.55 0.34
N SER A 347 4.39 -15.85 0.09
CA SER A 347 3.43 -16.65 0.86
C SER A 347 3.82 -16.79 2.34
N LYS A 348 5.12 -16.93 2.64
CA LYS A 348 5.62 -16.98 4.02
C LYS A 348 5.40 -15.66 4.74
N ASN A 349 5.63 -14.53 4.08
CA ASN A 349 5.38 -13.22 4.67
C ASN A 349 3.89 -13.01 4.96
N ILE A 350 3.00 -13.29 4.00
CA ILE A 350 1.55 -13.19 4.20
C ILE A 350 1.07 -14.08 5.36
N LEU A 351 1.53 -15.34 5.43
CA LEU A 351 1.18 -16.21 6.55
C LEU A 351 1.74 -15.68 7.88
N THR A 352 2.97 -15.18 7.90
CA THR A 352 3.57 -14.58 9.10
C THR A 352 2.75 -13.38 9.56
N GLU A 353 2.38 -12.48 8.66
CA GLU A 353 1.52 -11.33 8.96
C GLU A 353 0.21 -11.80 9.60
N ILE A 354 -0.54 -12.67 8.91
CA ILE A 354 -1.81 -13.20 9.42
C ILE A 354 -1.64 -13.85 10.81
N LEU A 355 -0.51 -14.51 11.07
CA LEU A 355 -0.15 -15.14 12.34
C LEU A 355 0.44 -14.22 13.41
N TYR A 356 0.70 -12.94 13.16
CA TYR A 356 1.22 -12.02 14.20
C TYR A 356 0.34 -10.78 14.39
N HIS A 357 -0.86 -10.84 13.82
CA HIS A 357 -1.98 -9.93 14.02
C HIS A 357 -3.00 -10.47 15.05
N PHE A 358 -2.54 -11.22 16.05
CA PHE A 358 -3.41 -11.98 16.94
C PHE A 358 -3.94 -11.15 18.12
N ARG A 359 -5.19 -10.68 18.00
CA ARG A 359 -6.30 -10.65 19.01
C ARG A 359 -7.16 -9.37 18.91
N GLN A 360 -8.45 -9.51 18.58
CA GLN A 360 -9.51 -8.48 18.68
C GLN A 360 -9.08 -6.99 18.57
N SER A 361 -9.24 -6.42 17.39
CA SER A 361 -9.64 -5.01 17.25
C SER A 361 -11.17 -4.98 17.19
N LYS A 362 -11.82 -4.18 18.02
CA LYS A 362 -13.28 -3.98 17.98
C LYS A 362 -13.66 -3.33 16.65
N SER A 363 -14.62 -3.96 15.96
CA SER A 363 -15.40 -3.47 14.81
C SER A 363 -15.00 -2.10 14.23
N LEU A 364 -14.24 -2.13 13.13
CA LEU A 364 -14.17 -1.03 12.17
C LEU A 364 -14.43 -1.62 10.77
N LEU A 365 -15.71 -1.93 10.53
CA LEU A 365 -16.27 -2.11 9.19
C LEU A 365 -16.67 -0.74 8.65
#